data_AF-A0A545UHT9-F1
#
_entry.id   AF-A0A545UHT9-F1
#
_cell.length_a   1.000
_cell.length_b   1.000
_cell.length_c   1.000
_cell.angle_alpha   90.00
_cell.angle_beta   90.00
_cell.angle_gamma   90.00
#
_symmetry.space_group_name_H-M   'P 1'
#
loop_
_entity.id
_entity.type
_entity.pdbx_description
1 polymer ?
#
loop_
_entity_poly.entity_id
_entity_poly.type
_entity_poly.pdbx_seq_one_letter_code
_entity_poly.pdbx_strand_id
1 'polypeptide(L)'
;MSLKIAILMDPISQINIKKDSSFAMLLEAQSRGHQLFYLEQHDLILSENQVISHSRSLKVMPDPDQWFELGEQSSVPVTNFDVILMRKDPPFDMEFVYSTYLLQLAREQGVLVVNDPQSIRDANEKLYTAWFPQCSPGVLVSRNETDFREFLSKYGDIILKPLDGMGGSSIFRVRNDDPNIGVIIETLTQLGTQSAMAQEFIPDIVRGDKRILMVDGEPIPYCLARIPAKGETRGNLAAGGRGEAQPLSERDRWIASQVGPTLKEKGLMFVGLDVIGDYLTEINVTSPTCICEIDAAFDTNIAGTLFDAIEKRFE
;
A
#
# COMPACT_ATOMS: atom_id res chain seq x y z
N MET A 1 24.09 5.69 12.57
CA MET A 1 24.65 4.31 12.53
C MET A 1 24.51 3.82 11.09
N SER A 2 25.46 3.06 10.53
CA SER A 2 25.31 2.52 9.17
C SER A 2 24.56 1.18 9.22
N LEU A 3 23.29 1.17 8.81
CA LEU A 3 22.47 -0.04 8.71
C LEU A 3 22.64 -0.73 7.34
N LYS A 4 22.40 -2.04 7.30
CA LYS A 4 22.23 -2.83 6.09
C LYS A 4 20.73 -2.99 5.79
N ILE A 5 20.28 -2.33 4.74
CA ILE A 5 18.88 -2.27 4.33
C ILE A 5 18.71 -3.14 3.09
N ALA A 6 17.93 -4.21 3.20
CA ALA A 6 17.44 -4.92 2.04
C ALA A 6 16.08 -4.38 1.61
N ILE A 7 15.84 -4.31 0.31
CA ILE A 7 14.51 -4.03 -0.24
C ILE A 7 14.03 -5.24 -1.03
N LEU A 8 12.84 -5.71 -0.72
CA LEU A 8 12.12 -6.69 -1.51
C LEU A 8 11.08 -5.96 -2.34
N MET A 9 11.28 -5.89 -3.66
CA MET A 9 10.38 -5.15 -4.56
C MET A 9 10.22 -5.86 -5.90
N ASP A 10 9.30 -5.36 -6.72
CA ASP A 10 9.21 -5.68 -8.15
C ASP A 10 10.49 -5.24 -8.91
N PRO A 11 10.74 -5.75 -10.13
CA PRO A 11 11.96 -5.47 -10.87
C PRO A 11 12.35 -3.99 -10.91
N ILE A 12 13.46 -3.62 -10.24
CA ILE A 12 13.94 -2.23 -10.18
C ILE A 12 14.22 -1.64 -11.57
N SER A 13 14.48 -2.48 -12.56
CA SER A 13 14.69 -2.10 -13.96
C SER A 13 13.42 -1.64 -14.68
N GLN A 14 12.24 -1.77 -14.08
CA GLN A 14 10.95 -1.45 -14.69
C GLN A 14 10.25 -0.25 -14.06
N ILE A 15 10.85 0.34 -13.02
CA ILE A 15 10.21 1.44 -12.28
C ILE A 15 10.25 2.76 -13.05
N ASN A 16 9.38 3.68 -12.66
CA ASN A 16 9.46 5.08 -13.07
C ASN A 16 9.99 5.91 -11.90
N ILE A 17 11.28 6.26 -11.92
CA ILE A 17 11.96 6.96 -10.82
C ILE A 17 11.34 8.32 -10.45
N LYS A 18 10.52 8.92 -11.31
CA LYS A 18 9.80 10.18 -11.01
C LYS A 18 8.58 9.98 -10.11
N LYS A 19 8.11 8.74 -9.96
CA LYS A 19 6.88 8.38 -9.22
C LYS A 19 7.10 7.27 -8.19
N ASP A 20 8.23 6.59 -8.26
CA ASP A 20 8.48 5.39 -7.45
C ASP A 20 8.91 5.75 -6.02
N SER A 21 8.02 5.49 -5.07
CA SER A 21 8.27 5.72 -3.64
C SER A 21 9.39 4.83 -3.09
N SER A 22 9.54 3.60 -3.60
CA SER A 22 10.60 2.69 -3.16
C SER A 22 11.98 3.25 -3.55
N PHE A 23 12.08 3.84 -4.74
CA PHE A 23 13.28 4.53 -5.20
C PHE A 23 13.61 5.77 -4.37
N ALA A 24 12.61 6.58 -4.01
CA ALA A 24 12.80 7.71 -3.10
C ALA A 24 13.34 7.26 -1.72
N MET A 25 12.83 6.15 -1.18
CA MET A 25 13.35 5.54 0.05
C MET A 25 14.80 5.09 -0.10
N LEU A 26 15.16 4.45 -1.23
CA LEU A 26 16.53 3.99 -1.48
C LEU A 26 17.52 5.15 -1.60
N LEU A 27 17.14 6.24 -2.27
CA LEU A 27 17.95 7.45 -2.36
C LEU A 27 18.23 8.04 -0.98
N GLU A 28 17.19 8.17 -0.15
CA GLU A 28 17.32 8.64 1.23
C GLU A 28 18.25 7.73 2.05
N ALA A 29 18.00 6.42 2.04
CA ALA A 29 18.81 5.44 2.75
C ALA A 29 20.31 5.54 2.36
N GLN A 30 20.59 5.63 1.06
CA GLN A 30 21.95 5.77 0.55
C GLN A 30 22.58 7.10 0.98
N SER A 31 21.82 8.21 0.98
CA SER A 31 22.30 9.52 1.41
C SER A 31 22.72 9.55 2.89
N ARG A 32 22.08 8.73 3.72
CA ARG A 32 22.41 8.52 5.14
C ARG A 32 23.60 7.58 5.36
N GLY A 33 24.16 7.02 4.28
CA GLY A 33 25.30 6.10 4.33
C GLY A 33 24.92 4.66 4.69
N HIS A 34 23.64 4.28 4.59
CA HIS A 34 23.24 2.88 4.73
C HIS A 34 23.70 2.04 3.53
N GLN A 35 23.94 0.75 3.76
CA GLN A 35 24.26 -0.21 2.70
C GLN A 35 22.98 -0.81 2.15
N LEU A 36 22.81 -0.78 0.82
CA LEU A 36 21.60 -1.27 0.18
C LEU A 36 21.79 -2.64 -0.44
N PHE A 37 20.76 -3.47 -0.31
CA PHE A 37 20.67 -4.79 -0.90
C PHE A 37 19.33 -4.94 -1.62
N TYR A 38 19.37 -5.48 -2.82
CA TYR A 38 18.21 -5.70 -3.66
C TYR A 38 17.78 -7.17 -3.62
N LEU A 39 16.48 -7.39 -3.51
CA LEU A 39 15.81 -8.69 -3.52
C LEU A 39 14.54 -8.60 -4.36
N GLU A 40 14.29 -9.65 -5.13
CA GLU A 40 12.95 -9.96 -5.64
C GLU A 40 12.31 -11.08 -4.81
N GLN A 41 11.02 -11.34 -5.01
CA GLN A 41 10.27 -12.33 -4.23
C GLN A 41 10.90 -13.74 -4.29
N HIS A 42 11.41 -14.14 -5.45
CA HIS A 42 12.03 -15.45 -5.67
C HIS A 42 13.42 -15.60 -5.06
N ASP A 43 14.02 -14.50 -4.58
CA ASP A 43 15.31 -14.51 -3.91
C ASP A 43 15.19 -14.88 -2.43
N LEU A 44 13.98 -14.88 -1.85
CA LEU A 44 13.72 -15.35 -0.49
C LEU A 44 13.48 -16.86 -0.47
N ILE A 45 14.29 -17.57 0.31
CA ILE A 45 14.29 -19.03 0.34
C ILE A 45 14.30 -19.50 1.79
N LEU A 46 13.43 -20.44 2.13
CA LEU A 46 13.61 -21.26 3.33
C LEU A 46 14.43 -22.50 2.96
N SER A 47 15.65 -22.59 3.47
CA SER A 47 16.48 -23.78 3.34
C SER A 47 16.64 -24.38 4.72
N GLU A 48 16.12 -25.60 4.90
CA GLU A 48 16.03 -26.26 6.20
C GLU A 48 15.33 -25.37 7.23
N ASN A 49 16.06 -24.89 8.25
CA ASN A 49 15.52 -24.07 9.34
C ASN A 49 15.95 -22.60 9.24
N GLN A 50 16.51 -22.17 8.11
CA GLN A 50 17.03 -20.81 7.95
C GLN A 50 16.46 -20.15 6.69
N VAL A 51 16.02 -18.91 6.85
CA VAL A 51 15.70 -18.05 5.71
C VAL A 51 16.98 -17.46 5.17
N ILE A 52 17.26 -17.73 3.90
CA ILE A 52 18.37 -17.17 3.16
C ILE A 52 17.84 -16.25 2.06
N SER A 53 18.72 -15.38 1.59
CA SER A 53 18.43 -14.46 0.50
C SER A 53 19.49 -14.55 -0.57
N HIS A 54 19.07 -14.52 -1.83
CA HIS A 54 19.93 -14.33 -2.99
C HIS A 54 20.01 -12.83 -3.31
N SER A 55 20.79 -12.10 -2.51
CA SER A 55 20.81 -10.64 -2.57
C SER A 55 21.92 -10.11 -3.48
N ARG A 56 21.70 -8.92 -4.04
CA ARG A 56 22.74 -8.13 -4.72
C ARG A 56 22.96 -6.84 -3.97
N SER A 57 24.21 -6.40 -3.83
CA SER A 57 24.45 -5.03 -3.39
C SER A 57 23.85 -4.05 -4.40
N LEU A 58 23.29 -2.97 -3.90
CA LEU A 58 22.57 -1.98 -4.71
C LEU A 58 23.19 -0.61 -4.51
N LYS A 59 23.35 0.12 -5.62
CA LYS A 59 23.49 1.58 -5.60
C LYS A 59 22.38 2.18 -6.45
N VAL A 60 21.87 3.32 -6.02
CA VAL A 60 20.85 4.08 -6.75
C VAL A 60 21.36 5.46 -7.13
N MET A 61 20.97 5.94 -8.30
CA MET A 61 21.36 7.26 -8.82
C MET A 61 20.13 7.95 -9.40
N PRO A 62 19.88 9.24 -9.15
CA PRO A 62 18.74 9.95 -9.71
C PRO A 62 18.96 10.30 -11.20
N ASP A 63 19.29 9.30 -12.01
CA ASP A 63 19.59 9.37 -13.43
C ASP A 63 18.61 8.50 -14.22
N PRO A 64 17.75 9.10 -15.08
CA PRO A 64 16.82 8.35 -15.92
C PRO A 64 17.44 7.34 -16.88
N ASP A 65 18.73 7.44 -17.21
CA ASP A 65 19.40 6.50 -18.12
C ASP A 65 20.08 5.35 -17.37
N GLN A 66 20.46 5.58 -16.11
CA GLN A 66 21.13 4.59 -15.26
C GLN A 66 20.78 4.83 -13.78
N TRP A 67 19.57 4.44 -13.39
CA TRP A 67 19.09 4.73 -12.02
C TRP A 67 19.56 3.74 -10.96
N PHE A 68 20.17 2.62 -11.36
CA PHE A 68 20.63 1.60 -10.43
C PHE A 68 21.89 0.87 -10.94
N GLU A 69 22.67 0.34 -10.00
CA GLU A 69 23.80 -0.56 -10.25
C GLU A 69 23.66 -1.74 -9.28
N LEU A 70 23.64 -2.97 -9.82
CA LEU A 70 23.62 -4.19 -9.02
C LEU A 70 25.00 -4.84 -9.03
N GLY A 71 25.49 -5.21 -7.85
CA GLY A 71 26.70 -5.99 -7.70
C GLY A 71 26.52 -7.48 -8.00
N GLU A 72 27.55 -8.26 -7.64
CA GLU A 72 27.47 -9.71 -7.67
C GLU A 72 26.41 -10.24 -6.71
N GLN A 73 25.74 -11.31 -7.12
CA GLN A 73 24.76 -11.98 -6.29
C GLN A 73 25.48 -12.81 -5.22
N SER A 74 24.97 -12.72 -3.99
CA SER A 74 25.48 -13.46 -2.85
C SER A 74 24.32 -14.12 -2.09
N SER A 75 24.54 -15.38 -1.69
CA SER A 75 23.61 -16.12 -0.84
C SER A 75 23.99 -15.90 0.62
N VAL A 76 23.15 -15.19 1.36
CA VAL A 76 23.40 -14.85 2.77
C VAL A 76 22.14 -15.11 3.62
N PRO A 77 22.29 -15.47 4.90
CA PRO A 77 21.18 -15.44 5.84
C PRO A 77 20.50 -14.07 5.85
N VAL A 78 19.17 -14.03 5.95
CA VAL A 78 18.44 -12.75 6.06
C VAL A 78 18.82 -11.94 7.28
N THR A 79 19.34 -12.59 8.32
CA THR A 79 19.90 -11.95 9.54
C THR A 79 21.18 -11.17 9.30
N ASN A 80 21.74 -11.20 8.08
CA ASN A 80 22.80 -10.29 7.67
C ASN A 80 22.29 -8.86 7.38
N PHE A 81 20.97 -8.67 7.29
CA PHE A 81 20.35 -7.35 7.16
C PHE A 81 19.80 -6.88 8.51
N ASP A 82 19.89 -5.58 8.76
CA ASP A 82 19.27 -4.96 9.92
C ASP A 82 17.79 -4.69 9.64
N VAL A 83 17.47 -4.28 8.40
CA VAL A 83 16.11 -3.92 7.96
C VAL A 83 15.80 -4.57 6.62
N ILE A 84 14.56 -5.07 6.46
CA ILE A 84 13.97 -5.44 5.17
C ILE A 84 12.76 -4.56 4.90
N LEU A 85 12.80 -3.78 3.82
CA LEU A 85 11.65 -3.07 3.29
C LEU A 85 10.84 -4.00 2.38
N MET A 86 9.66 -4.42 2.79
CA MET A 86 8.73 -5.19 1.98
C MET A 86 7.91 -4.24 1.11
N ARG A 87 8.32 -4.11 -0.16
CA ARG A 87 7.81 -3.15 -1.15
C ARG A 87 7.32 -3.82 -2.44
N LYS A 88 7.00 -5.11 -2.36
CA LYS A 88 6.32 -5.84 -3.44
C LYS A 88 4.92 -5.26 -3.64
N ASP A 89 4.56 -4.95 -4.89
CA ASP A 89 3.21 -4.50 -5.22
C ASP A 89 2.20 -5.67 -5.12
N PRO A 90 0.93 -5.39 -4.76
CA PRO A 90 -0.17 -6.34 -4.91
C PRO A 90 -0.29 -6.92 -6.33
N PRO A 91 -1.04 -8.02 -6.54
CA PRO A 91 -2.14 -8.51 -5.70
C PRO A 91 -1.68 -9.15 -4.38
N PHE A 92 -2.57 -9.11 -3.39
CA PHE A 92 -2.37 -9.85 -2.14
C PHE A 92 -2.83 -11.31 -2.34
N ASP A 93 -1.97 -12.11 -2.98
CA ASP A 93 -2.21 -13.52 -3.27
C ASP A 93 -1.47 -14.45 -2.29
N MET A 94 -1.51 -15.76 -2.56
CA MET A 94 -0.82 -16.73 -1.71
C MET A 94 0.70 -16.62 -1.75
N GLU A 95 1.30 -16.19 -2.86
CA GLU A 95 2.75 -15.98 -2.93
C GLU A 95 3.18 -14.78 -2.08
N PHE A 96 2.37 -13.71 -2.07
CA PHE A 96 2.52 -12.62 -1.12
C PHE A 96 2.46 -13.15 0.32
N VAL A 97 1.45 -13.97 0.64
CA VAL A 97 1.30 -14.58 1.97
C VAL A 97 2.52 -15.44 2.33
N TYR A 98 3.02 -16.29 1.43
CA TYR A 98 4.21 -17.11 1.69
C TYR A 98 5.45 -16.25 1.96
N SER A 99 5.61 -15.17 1.20
CA SER A 99 6.68 -14.19 1.43
C SER A 99 6.61 -13.61 2.86
N THR A 100 5.40 -13.29 3.34
CA THR A 100 5.24 -12.78 4.72
C THR A 100 5.56 -13.83 5.78
N TYR A 101 5.44 -15.15 5.50
CA TYR A 101 5.89 -16.18 6.44
C TYR A 101 7.42 -16.26 6.51
N LEU A 102 8.10 -16.15 5.37
CA LEU A 102 9.57 -16.10 5.33
C LEU A 102 10.11 -14.85 6.04
N LEU A 103 9.49 -13.70 5.79
CA LEU A 103 9.83 -12.45 6.47
C LEU A 103 9.49 -12.48 7.98
N GLN A 104 8.44 -13.21 8.37
CA GLN A 104 8.13 -13.42 9.79
C GLN A 104 9.25 -14.18 10.50
N LEU A 105 9.78 -15.24 9.88
CA LEU A 105 10.94 -15.97 10.42
C LEU A 105 12.19 -15.08 10.49
N ALA A 106 12.41 -14.19 9.51
CA ALA A 106 13.48 -13.20 9.57
C ALA A 106 13.32 -12.26 10.78
N ARG A 107 12.09 -11.78 11.01
CA ARG A 107 11.76 -10.90 12.14
C ARG A 107 12.00 -11.57 13.49
N GLU A 108 11.60 -12.83 13.63
CA GLU A 108 11.84 -13.61 14.86
C GLU A 108 13.33 -13.80 15.17
N GLN A 109 14.20 -13.65 14.16
CA GLN A 109 15.66 -13.70 14.29
C GLN A 109 16.30 -12.31 14.48
N GLY A 110 15.51 -11.26 14.68
CA GLY A 110 15.97 -9.92 15.03
C GLY A 110 16.03 -8.90 13.89
N VAL A 111 15.59 -9.26 12.68
CA VAL A 111 15.53 -8.32 11.54
C VAL A 111 14.30 -7.43 11.65
N LEU A 112 14.45 -6.12 11.48
CA LEU A 112 13.29 -5.23 11.37
C LEU A 112 12.67 -5.37 9.97
N VAL A 113 11.43 -5.85 9.87
CA VAL A 113 10.69 -5.85 8.59
C VAL A 113 9.67 -4.73 8.57
N VAL A 114 9.71 -3.92 7.51
CA VAL A 114 8.83 -2.76 7.30
C VAL A 114 7.96 -3.04 6.08
N ASN A 115 6.65 -3.26 6.22
CA ASN A 115 5.86 -3.35 7.46
C ASN A 115 5.94 -4.74 8.13
N ASP A 116 5.42 -4.84 9.37
CA ASP A 116 5.32 -6.11 10.10
C ASP A 116 4.61 -7.21 9.28
N PRO A 117 5.22 -8.39 9.03
CA PRO A 117 4.68 -9.39 8.11
C PRO A 117 3.36 -10.00 8.57
N GLN A 118 3.17 -10.19 9.88
CA GLN A 118 1.90 -10.65 10.43
C GLN A 118 0.81 -9.60 10.20
N SER A 119 1.11 -8.35 10.50
CA SER A 119 0.13 -7.27 10.38
C SER A 119 -0.25 -6.98 8.94
N ILE A 120 0.64 -7.19 7.97
CA ILE A 120 0.25 -7.16 6.55
C ILE A 120 -0.81 -8.24 6.24
N ARG A 121 -0.68 -9.45 6.79
CA ARG A 121 -1.71 -10.50 6.63
C ARG A 121 -3.02 -10.17 7.32
N ASP A 122 -2.94 -9.55 8.51
CA ASP A 122 -4.12 -9.19 9.31
C ASP A 122 -4.88 -7.99 8.72
N ALA A 123 -4.19 -7.09 8.02
CA ALA A 123 -4.71 -5.82 7.54
C ALA A 123 -4.92 -5.80 6.01
N ASN A 124 -5.84 -6.64 5.51
CA ASN A 124 -6.26 -6.56 4.10
C ASN A 124 -6.74 -5.14 3.76
N GLU A 125 -6.22 -4.57 2.67
CA GLU A 125 -6.32 -3.12 2.40
C GLU A 125 -7.75 -2.60 2.29
N LYS A 126 -8.71 -3.47 1.95
CA LYS A 126 -10.14 -3.13 1.85
C LYS A 126 -10.88 -3.49 3.14
N LEU A 127 -10.76 -4.73 3.60
CA LEU A 127 -11.50 -5.22 4.78
C LEU A 127 -11.06 -4.56 6.08
N TYR A 128 -9.83 -4.08 6.17
CA TYR A 128 -9.32 -3.53 7.42
C TYR A 128 -10.02 -2.23 7.83
N THR A 129 -10.71 -1.56 6.90
CA THR A 129 -11.61 -0.44 7.19
C THR A 129 -12.76 -0.81 8.14
N ALA A 130 -13.15 -2.10 8.21
CA ALA A 130 -14.17 -2.59 9.13
C ALA A 130 -13.80 -2.45 10.62
N TRP A 131 -12.51 -2.30 10.95
CA TRP A 131 -12.05 -1.99 12.31
C TRP A 131 -12.19 -0.50 12.67
N PHE A 132 -12.54 0.34 11.69
CA PHE A 132 -12.76 1.78 11.86
C PHE A 132 -14.14 2.18 11.29
N PRO A 133 -15.25 1.60 11.79
CA PRO A 133 -16.57 1.85 11.25
C PRO A 133 -17.00 3.33 11.39
N GLN A 134 -16.44 4.06 12.36
CA GLN A 134 -16.65 5.50 12.54
C GLN A 134 -16.02 6.36 11.44
N CYS A 135 -15.08 5.80 10.65
CA CYS A 135 -14.41 6.48 9.55
C CYS A 135 -14.94 6.06 8.18
N SER A 136 -15.61 4.91 8.07
CA SER A 136 -15.91 4.25 6.79
C SER A 136 -17.32 4.59 6.28
N PRO A 137 -17.56 4.54 4.97
CA PRO A 137 -18.93 4.65 4.44
C PRO A 137 -19.71 3.37 4.74
N GLY A 138 -20.99 3.31 4.32
CA GLY A 138 -21.71 2.03 4.31
C GLY A 138 -20.91 0.96 3.55
N VAL A 139 -20.74 -0.22 4.13
CA VAL A 139 -19.97 -1.33 3.53
C VAL A 139 -20.66 -2.68 3.75
N LEU A 140 -20.54 -3.54 2.75
CA LEU A 140 -20.93 -4.96 2.79
C LEU A 140 -19.81 -5.78 2.17
N VAL A 141 -19.50 -6.93 2.78
CA VAL A 141 -18.68 -7.97 2.16
C VAL A 141 -19.50 -9.24 2.14
N SER A 142 -19.76 -9.79 0.95
CA SER A 142 -20.55 -11.01 0.79
C SER A 142 -20.10 -11.80 -0.45
N ARG A 143 -20.64 -13.01 -0.57
CA ARG A 143 -20.62 -13.84 -1.79
C ARG A 143 -22.02 -14.01 -2.37
N ASN A 144 -23.07 -13.61 -1.64
CA ASN A 144 -24.46 -13.84 -2.02
C ASN A 144 -25.00 -12.65 -2.81
N GLU A 145 -25.61 -12.93 -3.96
CA GLU A 145 -26.26 -11.91 -4.79
C GLU A 145 -27.37 -11.15 -4.05
N THR A 146 -28.17 -11.86 -3.24
CA THR A 146 -29.27 -11.25 -2.48
C THR A 146 -28.77 -10.13 -1.56
N ASP A 147 -27.68 -10.37 -0.84
CA ASP A 147 -27.10 -9.37 0.08
C ASP A 147 -26.68 -8.10 -0.70
N PHE A 148 -26.07 -8.27 -1.88
CA PHE A 148 -25.68 -7.15 -2.73
C PHE A 148 -26.88 -6.36 -3.27
N ARG A 149 -27.96 -7.04 -3.65
CA ARG A 149 -29.19 -6.39 -4.11
C ARG A 149 -29.92 -5.65 -2.99
N GLU A 150 -29.96 -6.21 -1.79
CA GLU A 150 -30.51 -5.54 -0.61
C GLU A 150 -29.69 -4.30 -0.24
N PHE A 151 -28.35 -4.40 -0.30
CA PHE A 151 -27.46 -3.28 -0.08
C PHE A 151 -27.64 -2.18 -1.14
N LEU A 152 -27.72 -2.57 -2.42
CA LEU A 152 -28.02 -1.64 -3.52
C LEU A 152 -29.38 -0.96 -3.31
N SER A 153 -30.41 -1.71 -2.92
CA SER A 153 -31.74 -1.14 -2.64
C SER A 153 -31.72 -0.14 -1.48
N LYS A 154 -30.85 -0.34 -0.48
CA LYS A 154 -30.71 0.55 0.68
C LYS A 154 -30.03 1.88 0.32
N TYR A 155 -28.96 1.84 -0.46
CA TYR A 155 -28.13 3.02 -0.75
C TYR A 155 -28.42 3.67 -2.11
N GLY A 156 -29.01 2.94 -3.05
CA GLY A 156 -29.39 3.39 -4.39
C GLY A 156 -28.25 3.56 -5.40
N ASP A 157 -27.04 3.86 -4.92
CA ASP A 157 -25.82 4.01 -5.72
C ASP A 157 -24.63 3.45 -4.92
N ILE A 158 -23.96 2.44 -5.46
CA ILE A 158 -22.89 1.71 -4.76
C ILE A 158 -21.68 1.50 -5.67
N ILE A 159 -20.55 1.23 -5.04
CA ILE A 159 -19.35 0.70 -5.67
C ILE A 159 -19.23 -0.80 -5.33
N LEU A 160 -19.04 -1.64 -6.35
CA LEU A 160 -18.67 -3.04 -6.20
C LEU A 160 -17.20 -3.23 -6.62
N LYS A 161 -16.43 -3.95 -5.80
CA LYS A 161 -14.99 -4.18 -6.04
C LYS A 161 -14.49 -5.51 -5.44
N PRO A 162 -13.43 -6.12 -6.00
CA PRO A 162 -12.77 -7.29 -5.42
C PRO A 162 -11.98 -6.92 -4.16
N LEU A 163 -11.55 -7.92 -3.39
CA LEU A 163 -10.84 -7.73 -2.10
C LEU A 163 -9.30 -7.78 -2.21
N ASP A 164 -8.77 -8.31 -3.31
CA ASP A 164 -7.36 -8.63 -3.52
C ASP A 164 -6.64 -7.71 -4.53
N GLY A 165 -7.41 -6.96 -5.33
CA GLY A 165 -6.89 -6.05 -6.35
C GLY A 165 -6.45 -4.67 -5.82
N MET A 166 -5.59 -4.01 -6.60
CA MET A 166 -5.11 -2.64 -6.35
C MET A 166 -5.39 -1.72 -7.56
N GLY A 167 -5.16 -0.42 -7.41
CA GLY A 167 -5.09 0.52 -8.53
C GLY A 167 -6.40 0.73 -9.31
N GLY A 168 -7.54 0.34 -8.74
CA GLY A 168 -8.85 0.48 -9.36
C GLY A 168 -9.20 -0.63 -10.36
N SER A 169 -8.59 -1.81 -10.25
CA SER A 169 -9.00 -2.99 -11.00
C SER A 169 -10.40 -3.45 -10.58
N SER A 170 -11.25 -3.76 -11.56
CA SER A 170 -12.61 -4.29 -11.37
C SER A 170 -13.48 -3.48 -10.39
N ILE A 171 -13.39 -2.15 -10.44
CA ILE A 171 -14.29 -1.25 -9.72
C ILE A 171 -15.49 -0.93 -10.62
N PHE A 172 -16.68 -1.25 -10.14
CA PHE A 172 -17.94 -0.97 -10.84
C PHE A 172 -18.79 -0.05 -9.99
N ARG A 173 -19.31 1.02 -10.59
CA ARG A 173 -20.40 1.79 -9.99
C ARG A 173 -21.71 1.23 -10.49
N VAL A 174 -22.62 0.95 -9.56
CA VAL A 174 -23.90 0.31 -9.85
C VAL A 174 -25.02 1.11 -9.20
N ARG A 175 -26.05 1.41 -10.00
CA ARG A 175 -27.29 2.06 -9.56
C ARG A 175 -28.46 1.08 -9.66
N ASN A 176 -29.55 1.37 -8.97
CA ASN A 176 -30.75 0.51 -8.94
C ASN A 176 -31.29 0.12 -10.33
N ASP A 177 -31.08 0.96 -11.34
CA ASP A 177 -31.57 0.78 -12.71
C ASP A 177 -30.52 0.21 -13.68
N ASP A 178 -29.34 -0.19 -13.20
CA ASP A 178 -28.28 -0.73 -14.05
C ASP A 178 -28.65 -2.14 -14.57
N PRO A 179 -28.73 -2.35 -15.90
CA PRO A 179 -29.08 -3.66 -16.46
C PRO A 179 -28.02 -4.74 -16.19
N ASN A 180 -26.82 -4.37 -15.75
CA ASN A 180 -25.68 -5.26 -15.57
C ASN A 180 -25.47 -5.70 -14.12
N ILE A 181 -26.36 -5.37 -13.18
CA ILE A 181 -26.22 -5.74 -11.75
C ILE A 181 -25.86 -7.22 -11.58
N GLY A 182 -26.61 -8.11 -12.24
CA GLY A 182 -26.41 -9.56 -12.14
C GLY A 182 -25.02 -9.99 -12.60
N VAL A 183 -24.65 -9.64 -13.85
CA VAL A 183 -23.36 -10.05 -14.42
C VAL A 183 -22.16 -9.43 -13.69
N ILE A 184 -22.29 -8.21 -13.15
CA ILE A 184 -21.22 -7.59 -12.34
C ILE A 184 -21.01 -8.39 -11.05
N ILE A 185 -22.09 -8.73 -10.33
CA ILE A 185 -22.00 -9.53 -9.11
C ILE A 185 -21.44 -10.92 -9.42
N GLU A 186 -21.94 -11.59 -10.45
CA GLU A 186 -21.46 -12.92 -10.88
C GLU A 186 -19.97 -12.90 -11.24
N THR A 187 -19.52 -11.86 -11.93
CA THR A 187 -18.11 -11.71 -12.34
C THR A 187 -17.22 -11.49 -11.12
N LEU A 188 -17.60 -10.56 -10.23
CA LEU A 188 -16.79 -10.23 -9.05
C LEU A 188 -16.74 -11.35 -8.01
N THR A 189 -17.85 -12.06 -7.83
CA THR A 189 -17.95 -13.17 -6.87
C THR A 189 -17.52 -14.51 -7.46
N GLN A 190 -17.14 -14.56 -8.75
CA GLN A 190 -16.92 -15.80 -9.49
C GLN A 190 -18.08 -16.79 -9.26
N LEU A 191 -19.30 -16.37 -9.63
CA LEU A 191 -20.54 -17.14 -9.43
C LEU A 191 -20.75 -17.57 -7.97
N GLY A 192 -20.48 -16.67 -7.02
CA GLY A 192 -20.68 -16.88 -5.58
C GLY A 192 -19.57 -17.68 -4.87
N THR A 193 -18.48 -18.04 -5.56
CA THR A 193 -17.37 -18.78 -4.94
C THR A 193 -16.37 -17.88 -4.19
N GLN A 194 -16.35 -16.58 -4.50
CA GLN A 194 -15.47 -15.57 -3.93
C GLN A 194 -16.22 -14.40 -3.30
N SER A 195 -15.61 -13.77 -2.30
CA SER A 195 -16.14 -12.57 -1.65
C SER A 195 -15.80 -11.32 -2.46
N ALA A 196 -16.78 -10.44 -2.56
CA ALA A 196 -16.60 -9.09 -3.08
C ALA A 196 -17.08 -8.07 -2.04
N MET A 197 -16.67 -6.81 -2.21
CA MET A 197 -17.09 -5.70 -1.38
C MET A 197 -18.06 -4.80 -2.14
N ALA A 198 -19.15 -4.41 -1.47
CA ALA A 198 -19.97 -3.27 -1.82
C ALA A 198 -19.72 -2.12 -0.85
N GLN A 199 -19.63 -0.90 -1.37
CA GLN A 199 -19.55 0.33 -0.58
C GLN A 199 -20.56 1.35 -1.10
N GLU A 200 -21.11 2.18 -0.22
CA GLU A 200 -21.89 3.35 -0.61
C GLU A 200 -21.07 4.24 -1.55
N PHE A 201 -21.68 4.67 -2.67
CA PHE A 201 -21.02 5.59 -3.58
C PHE A 201 -20.87 6.97 -2.93
N ILE A 202 -19.64 7.50 -2.88
CA ILE A 202 -19.35 8.82 -2.30
C ILE A 202 -19.21 9.84 -3.44
N PRO A 203 -20.16 10.78 -3.62
CA PRO A 203 -20.12 11.76 -4.72
C PRO A 203 -18.88 12.67 -4.72
N ASP A 204 -18.26 12.84 -3.56
CA ASP A 204 -17.06 13.65 -3.38
C ASP A 204 -15.81 13.14 -4.11
N ILE A 205 -15.87 11.96 -4.72
CA ILE A 205 -14.80 11.46 -5.60
C ILE A 205 -14.44 12.45 -6.73
N VAL A 206 -15.37 13.33 -7.12
CA VAL A 206 -15.09 14.44 -8.06
C VAL A 206 -14.06 15.44 -7.54
N ARG A 207 -13.89 15.53 -6.22
CA ARG A 207 -12.86 16.35 -5.54
C ARG A 207 -11.56 15.57 -5.32
N GLY A 208 -11.54 14.29 -5.69
CA GLY A 208 -10.39 13.42 -5.65
C GLY A 208 -10.41 12.42 -4.49
N ASP A 209 -9.79 11.28 -4.76
CA ASP A 209 -9.45 10.25 -3.77
C ASP A 209 -8.10 10.61 -3.14
N LYS A 210 -8.12 11.08 -1.89
CA LYS A 210 -6.94 11.58 -1.18
C LYS A 210 -6.10 10.42 -0.66
N ARG A 211 -4.83 10.38 -1.08
CA ARG A 211 -3.79 9.53 -0.49
C ARG A 211 -3.12 10.27 0.67
N ILE A 212 -3.40 9.86 1.89
CA ILE A 212 -2.74 10.36 3.12
C ILE A 212 -1.67 9.34 3.51
N LEU A 213 -0.42 9.78 3.61
CA LEU A 213 0.67 8.91 4.06
C LEU A 213 0.81 8.98 5.57
N MET A 214 0.98 7.83 6.20
CA MET A 214 1.22 7.65 7.63
C MET A 214 2.61 7.05 7.83
N VAL A 215 3.39 7.64 8.73
CA VAL A 215 4.71 7.16 9.14
C VAL A 215 4.70 6.90 10.64
N ASP A 216 4.90 5.64 11.04
CA ASP A 216 4.93 5.18 12.43
C ASP A 216 3.74 5.65 13.30
N GLY A 217 2.56 5.69 12.66
CA GLY A 217 1.28 6.13 13.24
C GLY A 217 0.98 7.62 13.10
N GLU A 218 1.92 8.44 12.62
CA GLU A 218 1.72 9.89 12.46
C GLU A 218 1.42 10.26 11.00
N PRO A 219 0.46 11.16 10.73
CA PRO A 219 0.17 11.61 9.38
C PRO A 219 1.21 12.58 8.85
N ILE A 220 1.60 12.41 7.59
CA ILE A 220 2.27 13.46 6.83
C ILE A 220 1.28 14.64 6.67
N PRO A 221 1.70 15.92 6.90
CA PRO A 221 0.79 17.07 6.90
C PRO A 221 0.09 17.40 5.58
N TYR A 222 0.46 16.70 4.50
CA TYR A 222 -0.03 16.86 3.15
C TYR A 222 -0.50 15.51 2.58
N CYS A 223 -1.41 15.56 1.62
CA CYS A 223 -1.90 14.41 0.88
C CYS A 223 -1.85 14.67 -0.61
N LEU A 224 -2.03 13.62 -1.41
CA LEU A 224 -2.26 13.74 -2.85
C LEU A 224 -3.72 13.42 -3.17
N ALA A 225 -4.50 14.43 -3.57
CA ALA A 225 -5.84 14.21 -4.11
C ALA A 225 -5.75 13.68 -5.54
N ARG A 226 -6.31 12.50 -5.80
CA ARG A 226 -6.27 11.85 -7.11
C ARG A 226 -7.62 12.00 -7.79
N ILE A 227 -7.71 12.96 -8.70
CA ILE A 227 -8.96 13.39 -9.33
C ILE A 227 -9.22 12.53 -10.58
N PRO A 228 -10.40 11.89 -10.71
CA PRO A 228 -10.74 11.10 -11.89
C PRO A 228 -10.67 11.89 -13.19
N ALA A 229 -10.31 11.21 -14.28
CA ALA A 229 -10.42 11.78 -15.62
C ALA A 229 -11.90 11.95 -16.02
N LYS A 230 -12.19 12.81 -17.01
CA LYS A 230 -13.55 12.99 -17.50
C LYS A 230 -14.12 11.68 -18.05
N GLY A 231 -15.23 11.21 -17.48
CA GLY A 231 -15.88 9.96 -17.86
C GLY A 231 -15.33 8.71 -17.14
N GLU A 232 -14.35 8.88 -16.27
CA GLU A 232 -13.80 7.81 -15.43
C GLU A 232 -14.37 7.93 -13.99
N THR A 233 -14.64 6.79 -13.37
CA THR A 233 -15.15 6.73 -11.98
C THR A 233 -14.02 6.60 -10.97
N ARG A 234 -12.85 6.14 -11.41
CA ARG A 234 -11.68 5.87 -10.58
C ARG A 234 -10.76 7.09 -10.47
N GLY A 235 -10.36 7.43 -9.25
CA GLY A 235 -9.40 8.50 -8.99
C GLY A 235 -7.94 8.08 -9.20
N ASN A 236 -7.63 6.79 -9.18
CA ASN A 236 -6.25 6.28 -9.14
C ASN A 236 -5.37 6.81 -10.30
N LEU A 237 -4.12 7.16 -9.99
CA LEU A 237 -3.14 7.60 -11.00
C LEU A 237 -2.90 6.53 -12.08
N ALA A 238 -2.95 5.24 -11.70
CA ALA A 238 -2.85 4.11 -12.61
C ALA A 238 -4.00 4.04 -13.64
N ALA A 239 -5.16 4.62 -13.31
CA ALA A 239 -6.32 4.73 -14.21
C ALA A 239 -6.36 6.08 -14.96
N GLY A 240 -5.28 6.86 -14.93
CA GLY A 240 -5.18 8.16 -15.62
C GLY A 240 -5.70 9.36 -14.82
N GLY A 241 -5.93 9.21 -13.51
CA GLY A 241 -6.28 10.32 -12.62
C GLY A 241 -5.16 11.39 -12.53
N ARG A 242 -5.56 12.63 -12.24
CA ARG A 242 -4.63 13.76 -12.00
C ARG A 242 -4.36 13.90 -10.51
N GLY A 243 -3.10 13.88 -10.11
CA GLY A 243 -2.67 14.17 -8.74
C GLY A 243 -2.61 15.67 -8.47
N GLU A 244 -3.17 16.10 -7.34
CA GLU A 244 -3.07 17.46 -6.81
C GLU A 244 -2.68 17.39 -5.33
N ALA A 245 -1.47 17.87 -5.00
CA ALA A 245 -0.98 17.84 -3.64
C ALA A 245 -1.64 18.98 -2.84
N GLN A 246 -2.11 18.68 -1.62
CA GLN A 246 -2.80 19.65 -0.76
C GLN A 246 -2.57 19.36 0.72
N PRO A 247 -2.69 20.37 1.62
CA PRO A 247 -2.68 20.15 3.06
C PRO A 247 -3.82 19.24 3.53
N LEU A 248 -3.62 18.50 4.62
CA LEU A 248 -4.71 17.75 5.25
C LEU A 248 -5.81 18.67 5.76
N SER A 249 -7.07 18.32 5.52
CA SER A 249 -8.22 18.95 6.18
C SER A 249 -8.31 18.55 7.66
N GLU A 250 -9.20 19.19 8.42
CA GLU A 250 -9.50 18.78 9.80
C GLU A 250 -10.03 17.34 9.85
N ARG A 251 -10.90 16.98 8.91
CA ARG A 251 -11.44 15.62 8.82
C ARG A 251 -10.37 14.58 8.49
N ASP A 252 -9.44 14.91 7.61
CA ASP A 252 -8.30 14.04 7.28
C ASP A 252 -7.44 13.75 8.52
N ARG A 253 -7.12 14.80 9.28
CA ARG A 253 -6.37 14.67 10.53
C ARG A 253 -7.12 13.85 11.57
N TRP A 254 -8.45 14.02 11.65
CA TRP A 254 -9.28 13.22 12.55
C TRP A 254 -9.28 11.74 12.16
N ILE A 255 -9.44 11.40 10.87
CA ILE A 255 -9.36 10.01 10.39
C ILE A 255 -7.98 9.43 10.72
N ALA A 256 -6.91 10.16 10.39
CA ALA A 256 -5.55 9.75 10.68
C ALA A 256 -5.33 9.53 12.19
N SER A 257 -5.92 10.35 13.07
CA SER A 257 -5.81 10.18 14.51
C SER A 257 -6.60 8.98 15.05
N GLN A 258 -7.65 8.54 14.36
CA GLN A 258 -8.37 7.31 14.72
C GLN A 258 -7.57 6.06 14.33
N VAL A 259 -6.89 6.09 13.19
CA VAL A 259 -6.19 4.93 12.62
C VAL A 259 -4.76 4.80 13.13
N GLY A 260 -4.06 5.92 13.28
CA GLY A 260 -2.63 6.03 13.60
C GLY A 260 -2.14 5.18 14.79
N PRO A 261 -2.79 5.24 15.97
CA PRO A 261 -2.39 4.44 17.13
C PRO A 261 -2.36 2.93 16.84
N THR A 262 -3.36 2.42 16.12
CA THR A 262 -3.45 0.99 15.75
C THR A 262 -2.37 0.60 14.74
N LEU A 263 -2.05 1.47 13.77
CA LEU A 263 -0.96 1.22 12.82
C LEU A 263 0.37 1.06 13.56
N LYS A 264 0.64 1.96 14.51
CA LYS A 264 1.87 1.94 15.32
C LYS A 264 1.95 0.69 16.19
N GLU A 265 0.87 0.34 16.88
CA GLU A 265 0.78 -0.88 17.70
C GLU A 265 1.08 -2.14 16.87
N LYS A 266 0.58 -2.19 15.63
CA LYS A 266 0.78 -3.30 14.70
C LYS A 266 2.11 -3.28 13.96
N GLY A 267 2.97 -2.28 14.16
CA GLY A 267 4.23 -2.18 13.39
C GLY A 267 4.00 -1.94 11.88
N LEU A 268 2.86 -1.35 11.52
CA LEU A 268 2.59 -0.84 10.17
C LEU A 268 3.21 0.56 10.06
N MET A 269 4.53 0.60 9.86
CA MET A 269 5.34 1.83 9.90
C MET A 269 5.15 2.74 8.69
N PHE A 270 4.79 2.24 7.51
CA PHE A 270 4.52 3.06 6.33
C PHE A 270 3.22 2.63 5.66
N VAL A 271 2.20 3.48 5.74
CA VAL A 271 0.82 3.15 5.32
C VAL A 271 0.24 4.30 4.49
N GLY A 272 -0.57 3.97 3.48
CA GLY A 272 -1.34 4.95 2.71
C GLY A 272 -2.83 4.81 2.98
N LEU A 273 -3.45 5.81 3.59
CA LEU A 273 -4.90 5.89 3.74
C LEU A 273 -5.52 6.49 2.49
N ASP A 274 -6.57 5.87 1.99
CA ASP A 274 -7.37 6.41 0.88
C ASP A 274 -8.67 6.99 1.46
N VAL A 275 -8.90 8.28 1.23
CA VAL A 275 -10.03 9.04 1.79
C VAL A 275 -10.76 9.78 0.69
N ILE A 276 -12.06 9.50 0.54
CA ILE A 276 -12.96 10.21 -0.36
C ILE A 276 -13.95 11.03 0.47
N GLY A 277 -13.99 12.34 0.23
CA GLY A 277 -14.77 13.26 1.08
C GLY A 277 -14.32 13.13 2.54
N ASP A 278 -15.24 12.68 3.39
CA ASP A 278 -15.07 12.53 4.84
C ASP A 278 -14.91 11.07 5.30
N TYR A 279 -14.73 10.14 4.35
CA TYR A 279 -14.75 8.71 4.59
C TYR A 279 -13.44 8.02 4.19
N LEU A 280 -12.96 7.14 5.06
CA LEU A 280 -11.88 6.20 4.81
C LEU A 280 -12.39 5.05 3.94
N THR A 281 -11.76 4.82 2.80
CA THR A 281 -12.20 3.81 1.83
C THR A 281 -11.27 2.60 1.75
N GLU A 282 -9.95 2.79 1.94
CA GLU A 282 -8.92 1.73 1.95
C GLU A 282 -7.74 2.12 2.89
N ILE A 283 -7.03 1.11 3.42
CA ILE A 283 -5.81 1.25 4.22
C ILE A 283 -4.70 0.43 3.53
N ASN A 284 -3.86 1.09 2.73
CA ASN A 284 -2.82 0.44 1.92
C ASN A 284 -1.58 0.16 2.78
N VAL A 285 -1.30 -1.10 3.08
CA VAL A 285 -0.22 -1.54 3.98
C VAL A 285 0.92 -2.25 3.27
N THR A 286 0.78 -2.53 1.97
CA THR A 286 1.76 -3.27 1.17
C THR A 286 2.81 -2.35 0.55
N SER A 287 2.49 -1.72 -0.56
CA SER A 287 3.37 -0.83 -1.32
C SER A 287 2.71 0.54 -1.58
N PRO A 288 2.26 1.30 -0.55
CA PRO A 288 1.69 2.62 -0.77
C PRO A 288 2.69 3.55 -1.47
N THR A 289 2.18 4.38 -2.38
CA THR A 289 2.93 5.32 -3.23
C THR A 289 2.46 6.77 -2.95
N CYS A 290 2.95 7.74 -3.72
CA CYS A 290 2.72 9.20 -3.67
C CYS A 290 3.72 10.00 -2.84
N ILE A 291 4.91 9.44 -2.53
CA ILE A 291 6.00 10.21 -1.89
C ILE A 291 6.46 11.32 -2.83
N CYS A 292 6.85 10.95 -4.06
CA CYS A 292 7.50 11.87 -5.01
C CYS A 292 6.63 13.09 -5.34
N GLU A 293 5.33 12.90 -5.56
CA GLU A 293 4.42 13.99 -5.89
C GLU A 293 4.20 14.95 -4.73
N ILE A 294 4.15 14.44 -3.49
CA ILE A 294 3.97 15.29 -2.30
C ILE A 294 5.27 16.05 -1.99
N ASP A 295 6.41 15.35 -2.00
CA ASP A 295 7.72 15.96 -1.79
C ASP A 295 8.01 17.07 -2.82
N ALA A 296 7.70 16.84 -4.10
CA ALA A 296 7.88 17.85 -5.15
C ALA A 296 6.99 19.10 -4.98
N ALA A 297 5.82 18.97 -4.35
CA ALA A 297 4.87 20.07 -4.19
C ALA A 297 5.10 20.89 -2.92
N PHE A 298 5.60 20.27 -1.85
CA PHE A 298 5.72 20.89 -0.53
C PHE A 298 7.15 20.89 0.04
N ASP A 299 8.15 20.49 -0.73
CA ASP A 299 9.55 20.41 -0.32
C ASP A 299 9.71 19.57 0.97
N THR A 300 8.95 18.47 1.06
CA THR A 300 9.02 17.52 2.17
C THR A 300 10.08 16.45 1.90
N ASN A 301 10.47 15.72 2.97
CA ASN A 301 11.26 14.50 2.87
C ASN A 301 10.55 13.37 3.63
N ILE A 302 9.53 12.79 3.00
CA ILE A 302 8.72 11.72 3.62
C ILE A 302 9.56 10.45 3.81
N ALA A 303 10.43 10.12 2.86
CA ALA A 303 11.38 9.03 2.99
C ALA A 303 12.28 9.23 4.21
N GLY A 304 12.76 10.45 4.44
CA GLY A 304 13.55 10.79 5.62
C GLY A 304 12.79 10.61 6.92
N THR A 305 11.51 11.01 6.95
CA THR A 305 10.63 10.76 8.12
C THR A 305 10.50 9.27 8.42
N LEU A 306 10.41 8.41 7.39
CA LEU A 306 10.39 6.96 7.54
C LEU A 306 11.72 6.43 8.09
N PHE A 307 12.85 6.89 7.56
CA PHE A 307 14.17 6.45 8.06
C PHE A 307 14.46 6.93 9.47
N ASP A 308 13.99 8.11 9.87
CA ASP A 308 14.05 8.56 11.27
C ASP A 308 13.29 7.61 12.20
N ALA A 309 12.14 7.07 11.75
CA ALA A 309 11.37 6.09 12.52
C ALA A 309 12.03 4.71 12.54
N ILE A 310 12.71 4.31 11.46
CA ILE A 310 13.47 3.06 11.36
C ILE A 310 14.69 3.11 12.28
N GLU A 311 15.50 4.16 12.21
CA GLU A 311 16.73 4.32 12.98
C GLU A 311 16.48 4.32 14.49
N LYS A 312 15.36 4.94 14.94
CA LYS A 312 14.91 4.90 16.34
C LYS A 312 14.65 3.48 16.87
N ARG A 313 14.51 2.47 16.02
CA ARG A 313 14.39 1.05 16.45
C ARG A 313 15.76 0.44 16.84
N PHE A 314 16.85 1.12 16.55
CA PHE A 314 18.25 0.68 16.80
C PHE A 314 19.00 1.59 17.79
N GLU A 315 18.31 2.55 18.41
CA GLU A 315 18.79 3.34 19.54
C GLU A 315 18.56 2.61 20.87
#